data_AF-A0A2A4E7H0-F1
#
_entry.id   AF-A0A2A4E7H0-F1
#
_cell.length_a   1.000
_cell.length_b   1.000
_cell.length_c   1.000
_cell.angle_alpha   90.00
_cell.angle_beta   90.00
_cell.angle_gamma   90.00
#
_symmetry.space_group_name_H-M   'P 1'
#
loop_
_entity.id
_entity.type
_entity.pdbx_description
1 polymer ?
#
loop_
_entity_poly.entity_id
_entity_poly.type
_entity_poly.pdbx_seq_one_letter_code
_entity_poly.pdbx_strand_id
1 'polypeptide(L)'
;MTDNLRAWLAVLDRFERALDAADGELDDDAFDAPAGPVPEELRERAEAVLARQKLMIDGLAVSRANVARELAALRRVPTVSTDAPAYLDVQG
;
A
#
# COMPACT_ATOMS: atom_id res chain seq x y z
N MET A 1 34.34 -5.30 8.02
CA MET A 1 32.96 -5.46 7.55
C MET A 1 33.01 -6.13 6.19
N THR A 2 32.37 -7.28 6.01
CA THR A 2 32.35 -8.00 4.72
C THR A 2 31.45 -7.26 3.71
N ASP A 3 31.68 -7.44 2.42
CA ASP A 3 30.84 -6.79 1.39
C ASP A 3 29.40 -7.29 1.43
N ASN A 4 29.18 -8.58 1.73
CA ASN A 4 27.83 -9.14 1.96
C ASN A 4 27.13 -8.45 3.15
N LEU A 5 27.84 -8.23 4.25
CA LEU A 5 27.28 -7.55 5.42
C LEU A 5 26.91 -6.09 5.10
N ARG A 6 27.75 -5.38 4.35
CA ARG A 6 27.45 -4.00 3.91
C ARG A 6 26.22 -3.95 3.00
N ALA A 7 26.08 -4.90 2.08
CA ALA A 7 24.95 -4.97 1.17
C ALA A 7 23.63 -5.23 1.91
N TRP A 8 23.62 -6.19 2.84
CA TRP A 8 22.44 -6.46 3.67
C TRP A 8 22.06 -5.30 4.59
N LEU A 9 23.04 -4.60 5.17
CA LEU A 9 22.77 -3.39 5.94
C LEU A 9 22.03 -2.33 5.12
N ALA A 10 22.52 -2.03 3.91
CA ALA A 10 21.90 -1.03 3.04
C ALA A 10 20.44 -1.40 2.66
N VAL A 11 20.19 -2.68 2.43
CA VAL A 11 18.83 -3.20 2.17
C VAL A 11 17.91 -3.04 3.37
N LEU A 12 18.35 -3.44 4.56
CA LEU A 12 17.55 -3.32 5.77
C LEU A 12 17.30 -1.85 6.13
N ASP A 13 18.30 -0.98 5.97
CA ASP A 13 18.14 0.48 6.15
C ASP A 13 17.08 1.05 5.20
N ARG A 14 17.07 0.61 3.92
CA ARG A 14 16.06 1.02 2.94
C ARG A 14 14.66 0.55 3.37
N PHE A 15 14.52 -0.71 3.78
CA PHE A 15 13.23 -1.27 4.19
C PHE A 15 12.67 -0.60 5.44
N GLU A 16 13.49 -0.33 6.43
CA GLU A 16 13.06 0.37 7.63
C GLU A 16 12.62 1.80 7.32
N ARG A 17 13.39 2.53 6.49
CA ARG A 17 13.00 3.86 6.04
C ARG A 17 11.65 3.84 5.30
N ALA A 18 11.42 2.84 4.46
CA ALA A 18 10.15 2.66 3.76
C ALA A 18 8.99 2.35 4.72
N LEU A 19 9.24 1.55 5.78
CA LEU A 19 8.24 1.27 6.82
C LEU A 19 7.90 2.47 7.69
N ASP A 20 8.85 3.39 7.89
CA ASP A 20 8.66 4.61 8.67
C ASP A 20 8.05 5.77 7.84
N ALA A 21 8.06 5.65 6.51
CA ALA A 21 7.42 6.62 5.62
C ALA A 21 5.89 6.49 5.71
N ALA A 22 5.26 7.44 6.42
CA ALA A 22 3.83 7.39 6.72
C ALA A 22 2.91 7.47 5.49
N ASP A 23 3.30 8.20 4.44
CA ASP A 23 2.57 8.36 3.16
C ASP A 23 3.50 8.91 2.06
N GLY A 24 4.82 8.69 2.18
CA GLY A 24 5.82 9.20 1.25
C GLY A 24 5.82 8.47 -0.09
N GLU A 25 6.38 9.09 -1.12
CA GLU A 25 6.68 8.43 -2.40
C GLU A 25 7.65 7.27 -2.10
N LEU A 26 7.16 6.04 -2.21
CA LEU A 26 8.00 4.86 -2.11
C LEU A 26 8.88 4.83 -3.36
N ASP A 27 10.19 4.76 -3.18
CA ASP A 27 11.12 4.57 -4.29
C ASP A 27 10.75 3.28 -5.04
N ASP A 28 10.24 3.42 -6.26
CA ASP A 28 9.86 2.32 -7.17
C ASP A 28 11.09 1.65 -7.82
N ASP A 29 12.28 1.97 -7.32
CA ASP A 29 13.53 1.35 -7.75
C ASP A 29 13.46 -0.15 -7.52
N ALA A 30 13.73 -0.92 -8.59
CA ALA A 30 13.80 -2.36 -8.55
C ALA A 30 14.65 -2.83 -7.36
N PHE A 31 14.09 -3.73 -6.55
CA PHE A 31 14.80 -4.33 -5.44
C PHE A 31 15.85 -5.31 -5.98
N ASP A 32 17.12 -5.04 -5.69
CA ASP A 32 18.22 -5.98 -5.97
C ASP A 32 18.65 -6.67 -4.67
N ALA A 33 18.50 -7.99 -4.63
CA ALA A 33 18.78 -8.78 -3.45
C ALA A 33 20.30 -8.99 -3.30
N PRO A 34 20.89 -8.78 -2.10
CA PRO A 34 22.30 -9.05 -1.88
C PRO A 34 22.64 -10.53 -2.16
N ALA A 35 23.84 -10.78 -2.65
CA ALA A 35 24.30 -12.13 -2.93
C ALA A 35 24.58 -12.91 -1.62
N GLY A 36 23.92 -14.05 -1.45
CA GLY A 36 24.10 -14.94 -0.31
C GLY A 36 23.11 -14.70 0.83
N PRO A 37 23.15 -15.53 1.88
CA PRO A 37 22.21 -15.45 2.99
C PRO A 37 22.43 -14.18 3.83
N VAL A 38 21.39 -13.82 4.59
CA VAL A 38 21.47 -12.79 5.63
C VAL A 38 22.56 -13.19 6.64
N PRO A 39 23.54 -12.31 6.93
CA PRO A 39 24.52 -12.53 7.99
C PRO A 39 23.84 -12.77 9.34
N GLU A 40 24.41 -13.64 10.17
CA GLU A 40 23.82 -14.03 11.45
C GLU A 40 23.59 -12.81 12.36
N GLU A 41 24.49 -11.84 12.31
CA GLU A 41 24.42 -10.60 13.08
C GLU A 41 23.24 -9.70 12.69
N LEU A 42 22.66 -9.92 11.51
CA LEU A 42 21.49 -9.16 11.01
C LEU A 42 20.19 -9.97 11.07
N ARG A 43 20.22 -11.23 11.51
CA ARG A 43 19.05 -12.13 11.49
C ARG A 43 17.87 -11.54 12.26
N GLU A 44 18.08 -11.15 13.51
CA GLU A 44 17.04 -10.57 14.36
C GLU A 44 16.44 -9.30 13.75
N ARG A 45 17.28 -8.43 13.19
CA ARG A 45 16.84 -7.21 12.50
C ARG A 45 16.00 -7.52 11.27
N ALA A 46 16.43 -8.48 10.45
CA ALA A 46 15.69 -8.90 9.26
C ALA A 46 14.33 -9.51 9.63
N GLU A 47 14.26 -10.31 10.69
CA GLU A 47 13.01 -10.88 11.21
C GLU A 47 12.05 -9.80 11.72
N ALA A 48 12.56 -8.80 12.43
CA ALA A 48 11.75 -7.65 12.89
C ALA A 48 11.18 -6.83 11.73
N VAL A 49 12.00 -6.55 10.70
CA VAL A 49 11.55 -5.85 9.48
C VAL A 49 10.47 -6.66 8.77
N LEU A 50 10.68 -7.98 8.59
CA LEU A 50 9.70 -8.86 7.95
C LEU A 50 8.37 -8.89 8.70
N ALA A 51 8.40 -8.95 10.04
CA ALA A 51 7.20 -8.94 10.86
C ALA A 51 6.40 -7.63 10.67
N ARG A 52 7.09 -6.48 10.67
CA ARG A 52 6.47 -5.17 10.43
C ARG A 52 5.87 -5.07 9.03
N GLN A 53 6.58 -5.54 8.00
CA GLN A 53 6.09 -5.55 6.62
C GLN A 53 4.81 -6.40 6.48
N LYS A 54 4.75 -7.57 7.12
CA LYS A 54 3.54 -8.41 7.12
C LYS A 54 2.34 -7.71 7.75
N LEU A 55 2.54 -7.08 8.92
CA LEU A 55 1.48 -6.31 9.57
C LEU A 55 0.98 -5.15 8.70
N MET A 56 1.88 -4.46 7.99
CA MET A 56 1.51 -3.38 7.08
C MET A 56 0.71 -3.89 5.87
N ILE A 57 1.11 -5.01 5.28
CA ILE A 57 0.39 -5.66 4.17
C ILE A 57 -1.02 -6.05 4.61
N ASP A 58 -1.16 -6.66 5.78
CA ASP A 58 -2.46 -7.07 6.31
C ASP A 58 -3.37 -5.86 6.56
N GLY A 59 -2.80 -4.79 7.14
CA GLY A 59 -3.49 -3.51 7.34
C GLY A 59 -3.96 -2.89 6.02
N LEU A 60 -3.10 -2.86 5.01
CA LEU A 60 -3.42 -2.32 3.69
C LEU A 60 -4.52 -3.14 3.00
N ALA A 61 -4.49 -4.46 3.13
CA ALA A 61 -5.51 -5.34 2.57
C ALA A 61 -6.90 -5.05 3.18
N VAL A 62 -6.96 -4.85 4.51
CA VAL A 62 -8.19 -4.45 5.21
C VAL A 62 -8.66 -3.07 4.74
N SER A 63 -7.78 -2.07 4.69
CA SER A 63 -8.11 -0.72 4.22
C SER A 63 -8.66 -0.74 2.79
N ARG A 64 -8.02 -1.49 1.89
CA ARG A 64 -8.49 -1.67 0.51
C ARG A 64 -9.88 -2.32 0.46
N ALA A 65 -10.14 -3.32 1.29
CA ALA A 65 -11.46 -3.96 1.36
C ALA A 65 -12.55 -3.00 1.89
N ASN A 66 -12.21 -2.13 2.85
CA ASN A 66 -13.13 -1.10 3.35
C ASN A 66 -13.49 -0.10 2.26
N VAL A 67 -12.50 0.49 1.59
CA VAL A 67 -12.71 1.44 0.49
C VAL A 67 -13.53 0.82 -0.64
N ALA A 68 -13.27 -0.45 -0.99
CA ALA A 68 -14.06 -1.16 -2.00
C ALA A 68 -15.54 -1.28 -1.62
N ARG A 69 -15.84 -1.52 -0.33
CA ARG A 69 -17.23 -1.56 0.19
C ARG A 69 -17.90 -0.20 0.15
N GLU A 70 -17.19 0.86 0.54
CA GLU A 70 -17.68 2.24 0.48
C GLU A 70 -18.00 2.66 -0.96
N LEU A 71 -17.09 2.40 -1.90
CA LEU A 71 -17.33 2.65 -3.33
C LEU A 71 -18.53 1.86 -3.88
N ALA A 72 -18.69 0.61 -3.46
CA ALA A 72 -19.85 -0.19 -3.85
C ALA A 72 -21.17 0.37 -3.29
N ALA A 73 -21.15 0.95 -2.09
CA ALA A 73 -22.31 1.64 -1.52
C ALA A 73 -22.65 2.91 -2.31
N LEU A 74 -21.65 3.74 -2.63
CA LEU A 74 -21.84 4.97 -3.41
C LEU A 74 -22.42 4.70 -4.81
N ARG A 75 -21.97 3.62 -5.47
CA ARG A 75 -22.51 3.21 -6.79
C ARG A 75 -24.01 2.84 -6.77
N ARG A 76 -24.58 2.56 -5.61
CA ARG A 76 -26.02 2.24 -5.46
C ARG A 76 -26.88 3.50 -5.28
N VAL A 77 -26.27 4.66 -5.07
CA VAL A 77 -27.00 5.93 -4.99
C VAL A 77 -27.50 6.27 -6.40
N PRO A 78 -28.83 6.41 -6.60
CA PRO A 78 -29.37 6.75 -7.90
C PRO A 78 -28.88 8.13 -8.36
N THR A 79 -28.15 8.18 -9.47
CA THR A 79 -27.79 9.44 -10.14
C THR A 79 -28.92 9.87 -11.07
N VAL A 80 -30.11 10.11 -10.53
CA VAL A 80 -31.24 10.65 -11.32
C VAL A 80 -31.14 12.17 -11.29
N SER A 81 -30.70 12.75 -12.41
CA SER A 81 -30.92 14.17 -12.70
C SER A 81 -32.40 14.36 -13.07
N THR A 82 -33.24 14.65 -12.07
CA THR A 82 -34.65 15.01 -12.27
C THR A 82 -34.82 16.53 -12.41
N ASP A 83 -34.06 17.15 -13.31
CA ASP A 83 -34.18 18.59 -13.55
C ASP A 83 -34.23 18.94 -15.04
N ALA A 84 -34.99 18.14 -15.80
CA ALA A 84 -35.54 18.58 -17.08
C ALA A 84 -37.02 18.90 -16.86
N PRO A 85 -37.46 20.17 -16.96
CA PRO A 85 -38.88 20.50 -16.90
C PRO A 85 -39.60 19.87 -18.09
N ALA A 86 -40.50 18.92 -17.81
CA ALA A 86 -41.40 18.35 -18.81
C ALA A 86 -42.59 19.30 -18.99
N TYR A 87 -42.64 20.00 -20.13
CA TYR A 87 -43.84 20.75 -20.53
C TYR A 87 -44.94 19.74 -20.92
N LEU A 88 -46.01 19.71 -20.13
CA LEU A 88 -47.20 18.91 -20.40
C LEU A 88 -48.10 19.73 -21.33
N ASP A 89 -48.13 19.40 -22.61
CA ASP A 89 -49.02 20.03 -23.59
C ASP A 89 -50.44 19.50 -23.37
N VAL A 90 -51.26 20.30 -22.68
CA VAL A 90 -52.70 20.06 -22.56
C VAL A 90 -53.39 20.64 -23.79
N GLN A 91 -53.64 19.78 -24.78
CA GLN A 91 -54.55 20.09 -25.89
C GLN A 91 -55.99 20.18 -25.36
N GLY A 92 -56.60 21.35 -25.55
CA GLY A 92 -58.03 21.63 -25.31
C GLY A 92 -58.88 21.44 -26.56
#